data_AF-A0A0C1QZS6-F1
#
_entry.id   AF-A0A0C1QZS6-F1
#
_cell.length_a   1.000
_cell.length_b   1.000
_cell.length_c   1.000
_cell.angle_alpha   90.00
_cell.angle_beta   90.00
_cell.angle_gamma   90.00
#
_symmetry.space_group_name_H-M   'P 1'
#
loop_
_entity.id
_entity.type
_entity.pdbx_description
1 polymer ?
#
loop_
_entity_poly.entity_id
_entity_poly.type
_entity_poly.pdbx_seq_one_letter_code
_entity_poly.pdbx_strand_id
1 'polypeptide(L)'
;MIFFNIPSRINRIRYFARTGLNLLIVIAVFFSLIAIMYGLSIIFPGVIKKFKDANSYVALAAFGIPCCIGFINMIILRIKRLHDLNSKGGWVLLSFIPGVQAFFELALFLTDGTKGDNKFGARPDKATKTEYIIAVIPLFIILLFILYVIGKYTYYRYIA
;
A
#
# COMPACT_ATOMS: atom_id res chain seq x y z
N MET A 1 -30.23 -2.77 -6.27
CA MET A 1 -29.04 -1.91 -6.51
C MET A 1 -28.04 -2.11 -5.36
N ILE A 2 -27.32 -3.24 -5.33
CA ILE A 2 -26.51 -3.69 -4.16
C ILE A 2 -25.01 -3.78 -4.49
N PHE A 3 -24.62 -3.73 -5.77
CA PHE A 3 -23.24 -4.00 -6.20
C PHE A 3 -22.27 -2.80 -6.10
N PHE A 4 -22.74 -1.60 -5.76
CA PHE A 4 -21.91 -0.39 -5.64
C PHE A 4 -22.09 0.39 -4.33
N ASN A 5 -22.55 -0.26 -3.25
CA ASN A 5 -22.49 0.38 -1.94
C ASN A 5 -21.06 0.26 -1.38
N ILE A 6 -20.09 0.89 -2.05
CA ILE A 6 -18.75 1.06 -1.51
C ILE A 6 -18.91 2.02 -0.33
N PRO A 7 -18.76 1.57 0.93
CA PRO A 7 -19.00 2.44 2.06
C PRO A 7 -18.06 3.64 1.96
N SER A 8 -18.66 4.84 2.05
CA SER A 8 -17.95 6.12 2.02
C SER A 8 -16.94 6.24 3.18
N ARG A 9 -17.14 5.43 4.23
CA ARG A 9 -16.34 5.39 5.46
C ARG A 9 -15.68 4.03 5.63
N ILE A 10 -14.50 4.02 6.23
CA ILE A 10 -13.74 2.80 6.53
C ILE A 10 -13.21 2.84 7.97
N ASN A 11 -13.41 1.75 8.73
CA ASN A 11 -12.89 1.63 10.08
C ASN A 11 -11.36 1.46 10.07
N ARG A 12 -10.69 1.74 11.20
CA ARG A 12 -9.22 1.71 11.31
C ARG A 12 -8.58 0.36 10.95
N ILE A 13 -9.18 -0.77 11.33
CA ILE A 13 -8.64 -2.11 11.07
C ILE A 13 -8.74 -2.44 9.58
N ARG A 14 -9.90 -2.18 8.98
CA ARG A 14 -10.16 -2.36 7.56
C ARG A 14 -9.27 -1.43 6.72
N TYR A 15 -9.03 -0.21 7.19
CA TYR A 15 -8.10 0.73 6.59
C TYR A 15 -6.67 0.18 6.60
N PHE A 16 -6.18 -0.28 7.75
CA PHE A 16 -4.85 -0.87 7.88
C PHE A 16 -4.69 -2.12 7.00
N ALA A 17 -5.65 -3.04 7.05
CA ALA A 17 -5.66 -4.27 6.27
C ALA A 17 -5.59 -3.99 4.76
N ARG A 18 -6.44 -3.09 4.25
CA ARG A 18 -6.51 -2.78 2.81
C ARG A 18 -5.31 -1.97 2.33
N THR A 19 -4.78 -1.08 3.16
CA THR A 19 -3.57 -0.32 2.83
C THR A 19 -2.36 -1.25 2.78
N GLY A 20 -2.23 -2.16 3.76
CA GLY A 20 -1.20 -3.20 3.77
C GLY A 20 -1.32 -4.15 2.58
N LEU A 21 -2.51 -4.64 2.28
CA LEU A 21 -2.75 -5.50 1.12
C LEU A 21 -2.40 -4.80 -0.20
N ASN A 22 -2.80 -3.54 -0.36
CA ASN A 22 -2.44 -2.74 -1.53
C ASN A 22 -0.92 -2.63 -1.70
N LEU A 23 -0.18 -2.37 -0.61
CA LEU A 23 1.28 -2.36 -0.63
C LEU A 23 1.86 -3.71 -1.06
N LEU A 24 1.37 -4.82 -0.49
CA LEU A 24 1.83 -6.16 -0.83
C LEU A 24 1.56 -6.52 -2.29
N ILE A 25 0.40 -6.14 -2.83
CA ILE A 25 0.07 -6.35 -4.24
C ILE A 25 1.03 -5.55 -5.14
N VAL A 26 1.28 -4.28 -4.84
CA VAL A 26 2.22 -3.45 -5.62
C VAL A 26 3.63 -4.06 -5.60
N ILE A 27 4.10 -4.52 -4.44
CA ILE A 27 5.39 -5.20 -4.31
C ILE A 27 5.42 -6.52 -5.11
N ALA A 28 4.37 -7.34 -5.01
CA ALA A 28 4.29 -8.61 -5.73
C ALA A 28 4.30 -8.40 -7.25
N VAL A 29 3.55 -7.40 -7.74
CA VAL A 29 3.54 -7.02 -9.16
C VAL A 29 4.91 -6.50 -9.60
N PHE A 30 5.57 -5.68 -8.78
CA PHE A 30 6.92 -5.19 -9.05
C PHE A 30 7.91 -6.35 -9.26
N PHE A 31 7.94 -7.31 -8.33
CA PHE A 31 8.85 -8.45 -8.41
C PHE A 31 8.49 -9.41 -9.54
N SER A 32 7.19 -9.63 -9.82
CA SER A 32 6.78 -10.49 -10.93
C SER A 32 7.18 -9.90 -12.28
N LEU A 33 7.06 -8.59 -12.48
CA LEU A 33 7.51 -7.91 -13.70
C LEU A 33 9.02 -8.08 -13.91
N ILE A 34 9.83 -7.88 -12.86
CA ILE A 34 11.28 -8.08 -12.94
C ILE A 34 11.61 -9.54 -13.28
N ALA A 35 10.96 -10.50 -12.61
CA ALA A 35 11.18 -11.92 -12.87
C ALA A 35 10.84 -12.30 -14.32
N ILE A 36 9.74 -11.77 -14.87
CA ILE A 36 9.35 -11.99 -16.27
C ILE A 36 10.39 -11.38 -17.21
N MET A 37 10.80 -10.13 -16.98
CA MET A 37 11.81 -9.47 -17.82
C MET A 37 13.14 -10.23 -17.83
N TYR A 38 13.58 -10.71 -16.66
CA TYR A 38 14.80 -11.48 -16.52
C TYR A 38 14.68 -12.86 -17.20
N GLY A 39 13.57 -13.57 -16.99
CA GLY A 39 13.31 -14.87 -17.62
C GLY A 39 13.28 -14.78 -19.14
N LEU A 40 12.59 -13.78 -19.69
CA LEU A 40 12.58 -13.51 -21.13
C LEU A 40 13.98 -13.21 -21.68
N SER A 41 14.83 -12.55 -20.89
CA SER A 41 16.21 -12.27 -21.29
C SER A 41 17.08 -13.51 -21.42
N ILE A 42 16.81 -14.55 -20.63
CA ILE A 42 17.56 -15.81 -20.69
C ILE A 42 17.07 -16.68 -21.86
N ILE A 43 15.75 -16.79 -22.02
CA ILE A 43 15.14 -17.70 -23.00
C ILE A 43 15.24 -17.14 -24.42
N PHE A 44 15.15 -15.82 -24.58
CA PHE A 44 15.13 -15.16 -25.89
C PHE A 44 16.15 -14.01 -26.01
N PRO A 45 17.46 -14.32 -26.05
CA PRO A 45 18.51 -13.30 -26.08
C PRO A 45 18.44 -12.39 -27.32
N GLY A 46 17.96 -12.89 -28.46
CA GLY A 46 17.74 -12.12 -29.69
C GLY A 46 16.55 -11.15 -29.64
N VAL A 47 15.56 -11.43 -28.79
CA VAL A 47 14.41 -10.54 -28.55
C VAL A 47 14.90 -9.32 -27.77
N ILE A 48 15.69 -9.48 -26.71
CA ILE A 48 16.21 -8.35 -25.91
C ILE A 48 17.02 -7.35 -26.74
N LYS A 49 17.80 -7.81 -27.72
CA LYS A 49 18.56 -6.93 -28.61
C LYS A 49 17.66 -5.98 -29.42
N LYS A 50 16.53 -6.47 -29.95
CA LYS A 50 15.52 -5.63 -30.59
C LYS A 50 14.80 -4.73 -29.60
N PHE A 51 14.68 -5.18 -28.34
CA PHE A 51 13.99 -4.40 -27.33
C PHE A 51 14.83 -3.25 -26.76
N LYS A 52 16.15 -3.39 -26.67
CA LYS A 52 17.07 -2.34 -26.19
C LYS A 52 16.93 -1.01 -26.95
N ASP A 53 16.61 -1.05 -28.24
CA ASP A 53 16.59 0.13 -29.12
C ASP A 53 15.20 0.78 -29.25
N ALA A 54 14.13 0.15 -28.73
CA ALA A 54 12.74 0.61 -28.89
C ALA A 54 11.93 0.80 -27.58
N ASN A 55 12.43 0.43 -26.39
CA ASN A 55 11.56 0.11 -25.23
C ASN A 55 11.74 0.89 -23.92
N SER A 56 12.05 2.19 -23.94
CA SER A 56 11.90 2.98 -22.71
C SER A 56 10.42 3.13 -22.31
N TYR A 57 9.51 3.34 -23.27
CA TYR A 57 8.10 3.63 -22.99
C TYR A 57 7.26 2.42 -22.58
N VAL A 58 7.49 1.24 -23.18
CA VAL A 58 6.75 0.01 -22.85
C VAL A 58 7.12 -0.49 -21.46
N ALA A 59 8.41 -0.49 -21.12
CA ALA A 59 8.88 -0.84 -19.78
C ALA A 59 8.38 0.17 -18.74
N LEU A 60 8.41 1.48 -19.07
CA LEU A 60 7.86 2.53 -18.21
C LEU A 60 6.35 2.36 -18.00
N ALA A 61 5.58 1.99 -19.03
CA ALA A 61 4.14 1.78 -18.90
C ALA A 61 3.81 0.52 -18.09
N ALA A 62 4.50 -0.60 -18.36
CA ALA A 62 4.36 -1.85 -17.62
C ALA A 62 4.61 -1.66 -16.12
N PHE A 63 5.56 -0.78 -15.79
CA PHE A 63 5.89 -0.42 -14.41
C PHE A 63 4.95 0.63 -13.81
N GLY A 64 4.72 1.71 -14.56
CA GLY A 64 4.06 2.91 -14.09
C GLY A 64 2.58 2.68 -13.84
N ILE A 65 1.89 1.92 -14.69
CA ILE A 65 0.44 1.71 -14.58
C ILE A 65 0.07 1.02 -13.25
N PRO A 66 0.64 -0.13 -12.87
CA PRO A 66 0.35 -0.76 -11.58
C PRO A 66 0.68 0.15 -10.38
N CYS A 67 1.79 0.89 -10.45
CA CYS A 67 2.18 1.83 -9.40
C CYS A 67 1.15 2.97 -9.26
N CYS A 68 0.69 3.54 -10.37
CA CYS A 68 -0.37 4.55 -10.39
C CYS A 68 -1.68 4.02 -9.81
N ILE A 69 -2.08 2.80 -10.17
CA ILE A 69 -3.29 2.16 -9.62
C ILE A 69 -3.16 1.97 -8.12
N GLY A 70 -2.02 1.45 -7.64
CA GLY A 70 -1.75 1.28 -6.22
C GLY A 70 -1.76 2.60 -5.46
N PHE A 71 -1.20 3.65 -6.07
CA PHE A 71 -1.17 4.99 -5.51
C PHE A 71 -2.56 5.62 -5.39
N ILE A 72 -3.38 5.53 -6.44
CA ILE A 72 -4.76 6.02 -6.43
C ILE A 72 -5.57 5.28 -5.36
N ASN A 73 -5.43 3.96 -5.26
CA ASN A 73 -6.09 3.18 -4.21
C ASN A 73 -5.69 3.64 -2.81
N MET A 74 -4.43 3.96 -2.58
CA MET A 74 -3.95 4.48 -1.30
C MET A 74 -4.63 5.81 -0.92
N ILE A 75 -4.74 6.74 -1.88
CA ILE A 75 -5.43 8.03 -1.68
C ILE A 75 -6.91 7.80 -1.35
N ILE A 76 -7.59 6.93 -2.09
CA ILE A 76 -9.01 6.63 -1.86
C ILE A 76 -9.23 6.08 -0.45
N LEU A 77 -8.36 5.17 0.01
CA LEU A 77 -8.46 4.59 1.36
C LEU A 77 -8.27 5.66 2.45
N ARG A 78 -7.29 6.56 2.28
CA ARG A 78 -7.04 7.67 3.20
C ARG A 78 -8.23 8.63 3.28
N ILE A 79 -8.82 8.98 2.13
CA ILE A 79 -10.02 9.84 2.08
C ILE A 79 -11.19 9.18 2.81
N LYS A 80 -11.44 7.88 2.58
CA LYS A 80 -12.49 7.15 3.31
C LYS A 80 -12.23 7.09 4.82
N ARG A 81 -10.96 7.02 5.23
CA ARG A 81 -10.58 7.04 6.65
C ARG A 81 -10.82 8.42 7.26
N LEU A 82 -10.46 9.48 6.55
CA LEU A 82 -10.76 10.86 6.93
C LEU A 82 -12.27 11.10 7.06
N HIS A 83 -13.07 10.56 6.13
CA HIS A 83 -14.53 10.61 6.22
C HIS A 83 -15.05 9.89 7.46
N ASP A 84 -14.44 8.78 7.85
CA ASP A 84 -14.80 8.09 9.10
C ASP A 84 -14.42 8.89 10.37
N LEU A 85 -13.42 9.78 10.27
CA LEU A 85 -13.08 10.77 11.31
C LEU A 85 -13.94 12.04 11.23
N ASN A 86 -14.98 12.07 10.38
CA ASN A 86 -15.80 13.26 10.09
C ASN A 86 -14.97 14.47 9.60
N SER A 87 -13.81 14.20 9.01
CA SER A 87 -12.89 15.21 8.47
C SER A 87 -13.04 15.35 6.95
N LYS A 88 -12.57 16.47 6.40
CA LYS A 88 -12.61 16.73 4.95
C LYS A 88 -11.57 15.85 4.23
N GLY A 89 -11.90 15.32 3.05
CA GLY A 89 -10.97 14.52 2.25
C GLY A 89 -9.68 15.26 1.86
N GLY A 90 -9.70 16.59 1.78
CA GLY A 90 -8.53 17.42 1.45
C GLY A 90 -7.34 17.28 2.40
N TRP A 91 -7.55 16.82 3.64
CA TRP A 91 -6.45 16.51 4.57
C TRP A 91 -5.52 15.40 4.06
N VAL A 92 -5.94 14.63 3.05
CA VAL A 92 -5.08 13.63 2.39
C VAL A 92 -3.81 14.25 1.81
N LEU A 93 -3.80 15.55 1.51
CA LEU A 93 -2.63 16.28 1.02
C LEU A 93 -1.45 16.26 2.01
N LEU A 94 -1.71 16.10 3.32
CA LEU A 94 -0.65 15.91 4.32
C LEU A 94 0.21 14.66 4.05
N SER A 95 -0.35 13.68 3.34
CA SER A 95 0.36 12.45 3.00
C SER A 95 1.45 12.64 1.94
N PHE A 96 1.51 13.81 1.30
CA PHE A 96 2.50 14.17 0.29
C PHE A 96 3.67 14.96 0.85
N ILE A 97 3.60 15.35 2.13
CA ILE A 97 4.65 16.12 2.80
C ILE A 97 5.63 15.12 3.44
N PRO A 98 6.90 15.05 2.98
CA PRO A 98 7.91 14.18 3.58
C PRO A 98 8.07 14.47 5.08
N GLY A 99 8.29 13.43 5.88
CA GLY A 99 8.34 13.52 7.35
C GLY A 99 6.95 13.58 8.01
N VAL A 100 6.07 14.49 7.56
CA VAL A 100 4.70 14.61 8.10
C VAL A 100 3.84 13.38 7.77
N GLN A 101 4.07 12.76 6.60
CA GLN A 101 3.32 11.58 6.16
C GLN A 101 3.26 10.47 7.21
N ALA A 102 4.35 10.22 7.96
CA ALA A 102 4.42 9.11 8.91
C ALA A 102 3.55 9.37 10.13
N PHE A 103 3.59 10.60 10.65
CA PHE A 103 2.74 11.03 11.76
C PHE A 103 1.27 11.06 11.36
N PHE A 104 0.96 11.51 10.14
CA PHE A 104 -0.40 11.52 9.62
C PHE A 104 -0.98 10.10 9.50
N GLU A 105 -0.22 9.15 8.93
CA GLU A 105 -0.65 7.75 8.85
C GLU A 105 -0.82 7.11 10.22
N LEU A 106 0.11 7.38 11.15
CA LEU A 106 0.00 6.92 12.53
C LEU A 106 -1.27 7.45 13.20
N ALA A 107 -1.58 8.74 13.01
CA ALA A 107 -2.83 9.33 13.50
C ALA A 107 -4.07 8.62 12.91
N LEU A 108 -4.07 8.32 11.60
CA LEU A 108 -5.16 7.59 10.95
C LEU A 108 -5.33 6.15 11.48
N PHE A 109 -4.23 5.50 11.88
CA PHE A 109 -4.24 4.15 12.45
C PHE A 109 -4.69 4.11 13.91
N LEU A 110 -4.26 5.08 14.71
CA LEU A 110 -4.50 5.08 16.16
C LEU A 110 -5.83 5.74 16.55
N THR A 111 -6.28 6.73 15.78
CA THR A 111 -7.50 7.48 16.13
C THR A 111 -8.73 6.62 15.86
N ASP A 112 -9.71 6.66 16.77
CA ASP A 112 -11.00 6.01 16.58
C ASP A 112 -11.92 6.81 15.64
N GLY A 113 -12.73 6.07 14.88
CA GLY A 113 -13.78 6.67 14.02
C GLY A 113 -14.91 7.32 14.80
N THR A 114 -15.71 8.16 14.14
CA THR A 114 -16.88 8.78 14.79
C THR A 114 -17.91 7.75 15.20
N LYS A 115 -18.46 7.93 16.42
CA LYS A 115 -19.55 7.10 16.94
C LYS A 115 -20.85 7.44 16.18
N GLY A 116 -21.53 6.41 15.68
CA GLY A 116 -22.77 6.57 14.93
C GLY A 116 -22.57 7.18 13.54
N ASP A 117 -23.64 7.79 13.05
CA ASP A 117 -23.71 8.37 11.72
C ASP A 117 -22.98 9.72 11.67
N ASN A 118 -22.42 10.06 10.52
CA ASN A 118 -21.79 11.35 10.30
C ASN A 118 -22.17 11.90 8.92
N LYS A 119 -21.62 13.08 8.55
CA LYS A 119 -21.93 13.74 7.26
C LYS A 119 -21.58 12.94 6.01
N PHE A 120 -20.84 11.83 6.16
CA PHE A 120 -20.44 10.92 5.08
C PHE A 120 -21.20 9.59 5.12
N GLY A 121 -22.21 9.45 5.99
CA GLY A 121 -23.11 8.31 6.06
C GLY A 121 -22.99 7.50 7.35
N ALA A 122 -23.61 6.33 7.34
CA ALA A 122 -23.72 5.46 8.49
C ALA A 122 -22.36 4.94 8.97
N ARG A 123 -22.30 4.54 10.25
CA ARG A 123 -21.10 3.94 10.83
C ARG A 123 -20.64 2.73 9.98
N PRO A 124 -19.34 2.61 9.64
CA PRO A 124 -18.85 1.44 8.92
C PRO A 124 -18.96 0.18 9.77
N ASP A 125 -19.27 -0.94 9.12
CA ASP A 125 -19.32 -2.25 9.74
C ASP A 125 -17.99 -2.59 10.44
N LYS A 126 -18.07 -3.50 11.41
CA LYS A 126 -16.88 -4.08 12.04
C LYS A 126 -16.02 -4.79 10.98
N ALA A 127 -14.70 -4.74 11.18
CA ALA A 127 -13.78 -5.47 10.33
C ALA A 127 -14.04 -6.97 10.42
N THR A 128 -13.93 -7.67 9.29
CA THR A 128 -14.09 -9.13 9.24
C THR A 128 -12.85 -9.81 9.83
N LYS A 129 -12.99 -11.08 10.24
CA LYS A 129 -11.85 -11.88 10.74
C LYS A 129 -10.67 -11.89 9.74
N THR A 130 -10.97 -11.99 8.45
CA THR A 130 -9.96 -11.93 7.38
C THR A 130 -9.23 -10.59 7.35
N GLU A 131 -9.93 -9.48 7.54
CA GLU A 131 -9.32 -8.15 7.60
C GLU A 131 -8.37 -8.02 8.80
N TYR A 132 -8.68 -8.64 9.94
CA TYR A 132 -7.73 -8.71 11.07
C TYR A 132 -6.47 -9.50 10.71
N ILE A 133 -6.61 -10.67 10.06
CA ILE A 133 -5.46 -11.48 9.66
C ILE A 133 -4.57 -10.71 8.68
N ILE A 134 -5.18 -10.10 7.66
CA ILE A 134 -4.46 -9.28 6.68
C ILE A 134 -3.77 -8.10 7.35
N ALA A 135 -4.38 -7.48 8.36
CA ALA A 135 -3.76 -6.40 9.12
C ALA A 135 -2.52 -6.83 9.93
N VAL A 136 -2.36 -8.10 10.27
CA VAL A 136 -1.16 -8.55 11.01
C VAL A 136 0.04 -8.75 10.07
N ILE A 137 -0.18 -9.09 8.80
CA ILE A 137 0.88 -9.44 7.85
C ILE A 137 1.91 -8.31 7.66
N PRO A 138 1.53 -7.05 7.36
CA PRO A 138 2.50 -5.96 7.22
C PRO A 138 3.28 -5.69 8.51
N LEU A 139 2.64 -5.81 9.68
CA LEU A 139 3.30 -5.62 10.97
C LEU A 139 4.37 -6.69 11.22
N PHE A 140 4.06 -7.94 10.87
CA PHE A 140 5.01 -9.04 10.96
C PHE A 140 6.21 -8.83 10.02
N ILE A 141 5.98 -8.37 8.78
CA ILE A 141 7.05 -8.03 7.83
C ILE A 141 7.94 -6.91 8.37
N ILE A 142 7.35 -5.85 8.93
CA ILE A 142 8.10 -4.75 9.56
C ILE A 142 8.94 -5.28 10.73
N LEU A 143 8.39 -6.15 11.57
CA LEU A 143 9.12 -6.77 12.68
C LEU A 143 10.33 -7.58 12.18
N LEU A 144 10.13 -8.45 11.18
CA LEU A 144 11.22 -9.24 10.58
C LEU A 144 12.30 -8.34 9.98
N PHE A 145 11.91 -7.26 9.32
CA PHE A 145 12.84 -6.29 8.75
C PHE A 145 13.69 -5.61 9.85
N ILE A 146 13.06 -5.19 10.95
CA ILE A 146 13.78 -4.60 12.10
C ILE A 146 14.77 -5.60 12.69
N LEU A 147 14.37 -6.86 12.91
CA LEU A 147 15.26 -7.91 13.41
C LEU A 147 16.44 -8.17 12.46
N TYR A 148 16.19 -8.19 11.16
CA TYR A 148 17.24 -8.32 10.15
C TYR A 148 18.25 -7.17 10.21
N VAL A 149 17.77 -5.92 10.28
CA VAL A 149 18.63 -4.73 10.36
C VAL A 149 19.48 -4.76 11.64
N ILE A 150 18.90 -5.09 12.79
CA ILE A 150 19.63 -5.22 14.07
C ILE A 150 20.68 -6.34 13.99
N GLY A 151 20.32 -7.49 13.43
CA GLY A 151 21.24 -8.62 13.25
C GLY A 151 22.43 -8.23 12.36
N LYS A 152 22.17 -7.56 11.23
CA LYS A 152 23.21 -7.03 10.33
C LYS A 152 24.11 -6.01 11.04
N TYR A 153 23.53 -5.05 11.74
CA TYR A 153 24.29 -4.03 12.48
C TYR A 153 25.22 -4.69 13.52
N THR A 154 24.72 -5.65 14.28
CA THR A 154 25.51 -6.40 15.27
C THR A 154 26.63 -7.20 14.61
N TYR A 155 26.35 -7.86 13.47
CA TYR A 155 27.35 -8.61 12.71
C TYR A 155 28.50 -7.73 12.21
N TYR A 156 28.19 -6.57 11.61
CA TYR A 156 29.22 -5.65 11.14
C TYR A 156 30.04 -5.05 12.28
N ARG A 157 29.44 -4.84 13.45
CA ARG A 157 30.16 -4.39 14.66
C ARG A 157 31.07 -5.47 15.26
N TYR A 158 30.77 -6.75 15.04
CA TYR A 158 31.60 -7.85 15.54
C TYR A 158 32.86 -8.07 14.70
N ILE A 159 32.81 -7.77 13.40
CA ILE A 159 33.92 -7.99 12.45
C ILE A 159 34.78 -6.71 12.27
N ALA A 160 34.27 -5.54 12.64
CA ALA A 160 35.00 -4.28 12.69
C ALA A 160 35.76 -4.12 14.00
#